data_AF-A0A3B0W2R1-F1
#
_entry.id   AF-A0A3B0W2R1-F1
#
_cell.length_a   1.000
_cell.length_b   1.000
_cell.length_c   1.000
_cell.angle_alpha   90.00
_cell.angle_beta   90.00
_cell.angle_gamma   90.00
#
_symmetry.space_group_name_H-M   'P 1'
#
loop_
_entity.id
_entity.type
_entity.pdbx_description
1 polymer ?
#
loop_
_entity_poly.entity_id
_entity_poly.type
_entity_poly.pdbx_seq_one_letter_code
_entity_poly.pdbx_strand_id
1 'polypeptide(L)' 'MDMNLPIMDGWEATKQLKADATTQHIPIIAQTAHAMQGDRERCLAVGCDDYTPKPVQWAQLMTKIEAWLY' A
#
# COMPACT_ATOMS: atom_id res chain seq x y z
N MET A 1 -1.75 -3.73 -0.26
CA MET A 1 -2.29 -3.52 -1.62
C MET A 1 -1.24 -3.87 -2.65
N ASP A 2 -1.51 -4.83 -3.53
CA ASP A 2 -0.65 -5.06 -4.69
C ASP A 2 -0.93 -3.97 -5.75
N MET A 3 0.09 -3.27 -6.24
CA MET A 3 -0.13 -2.23 -7.26
C MET A 3 -0.43 -2.80 -8.65
N ASN A 4 -0.05 -4.06 -8.91
CA ASN A 4 -0.21 -4.73 -10.21
C ASN A 4 -1.38 -5.73 -10.21
N LEU A 5 -2.51 -5.34 -9.62
CA LEU A 5 -3.73 -6.17 -9.62
C LEU A 5 -4.30 -6.34 -11.05
N PRO A 6 -4.86 -7.52 -11.38
CA PRO A 6 -5.60 -7.70 -12.63
C PRO A 6 -6.96 -7.00 -12.57
N ILE A 7 -7.46 -6.52 -13.71
CA ILE A 7 -8.76 -5.84 -13.91
C ILE A 7 -8.77 -4.39 -13.39
N MET A 8 -8.47 -4.16 -12.12
CA MET A 8 -8.34 -2.84 -11.50
C MET A 8 -6.97 -2.75 -10.86
N ASP A 9 -6.21 -1.70 -11.16
CA ASP A 9 -4.90 -1.54 -10.53
C ASP A 9 -5.00 -1.17 -9.04
N GLY A 10 -3.95 -1.45 -8.28
CA GLY A 10 -3.94 -1.17 -6.83
C GLY A 10 -3.97 0.31 -6.49
N TRP A 11 -3.61 1.17 -7.45
CA TRP A 11 -3.65 2.63 -7.28
C TRP A 11 -5.07 3.12 -7.18
N GLU A 12 -5.92 2.70 -8.12
CA GLU A 12 -7.33 3.03 -8.17
C GLU A 12 -8.09 2.39 -7.00
N ALA A 13 -7.80 1.13 -6.68
CA ALA A 13 -8.37 0.47 -5.52
C ALA A 13 -8.04 1.22 -4.21
N THR A 14 -6.81 1.69 -4.05
CA THR A 14 -6.41 2.48 -2.86
C THR A 14 -7.18 3.80 -2.79
N LYS A 15 -7.30 4.53 -3.90
CA LYS A 15 -8.05 5.79 -3.92
C LYS A 15 -9.51 5.58 -3.53
N GLN A 16 -10.15 4.54 -4.05
CA GLN A 16 -11.54 4.23 -3.71
C GLN A 16 -11.70 3.90 -2.22
N LEU A 17 -10.81 3.07 -1.67
CA LEU A 17 -10.82 2.71 -0.25
C LEU A 17 -10.57 3.92 0.66
N LYS A 18 -9.72 4.86 0.25
CA LYS A 18 -9.43 6.08 1.03
C LYS A 18 -10.47 7.19 0.84
N ALA A 19 -11.27 7.15 -0.22
CA ALA A 19 -12.36 8.10 -0.44
C ALA A 19 -13.65 7.72 0.30
N ASP A 20 -13.86 6.44 0.61
CA ASP A 20 -15.05 5.96 1.32
C ASP A 20 -14.90 6.11 2.84
N ALA A 21 -15.85 6.81 3.47
CA ALA A 21 -15.84 7.08 4.91
C ALA A 21 -15.80 5.81 5.79
N THR A 22 -16.33 4.70 5.28
CA THR A 22 -16.38 3.41 5.98
C THR A 22 -15.06 2.65 5.92
N THR A 23 -14.19 2.93 4.95
CA THR A 23 -12.92 2.21 4.77
C THR A 23 -11.67 3.09 4.88
N GLN A 24 -11.81 4.42 4.82
CA GLN A 24 -10.68 5.35 4.79
C GLN A 24 -9.70 5.22 5.96
N HIS A 25 -10.19 4.75 7.10
CA HIS A 25 -9.43 4.56 8.33
C HIS A 25 -8.58 3.27 8.32
N ILE A 26 -8.81 2.35 7.39
CA ILE A 26 -8.06 1.09 7.29
C ILE A 26 -6.65 1.40 6.75
N PRO A 27 -5.58 1.03 7.44
CA PRO A 27 -4.21 1.21 6.94
C PRO A 27 -3.94 0.39 5.68
N ILE A 28 -3.29 1.00 4.69
CA ILE A 28 -2.92 0.37 3.42
C ILE A 28 -1.40 0.36 3.27
N ILE A 29 -0.81 -0.83 3.35
CA ILE A 29 0.60 -1.08 3.02
C ILE A 29 0.70 -1.49 1.55
N ALA A 30 1.30 -0.66 0.71
CA ALA A 30 1.54 -0.93 -0.72
C ALA A 30 2.58 -2.04 -0.93
N GLN A 31 2.39 -2.86 -1.96
CA GLN A 31 3.38 -3.79 -2.49
C GLN A 31 3.75 -3.36 -3.90
N THR A 32 5.01 -2.95 -4.10
CA THR A 32 5.49 -2.41 -5.38
C THR A 32 6.51 -3.36 -6.01
N ALA A 33 6.51 -3.49 -7.34
CA ALA A 33 7.53 -4.29 -8.04
C ALA A 33 8.88 -3.57 -8.12
N HIS A 34 8.87 -2.24 -8.02
CA HIS A 34 10.05 -1.41 -8.09
C HIS A 34 10.15 -0.57 -6.81
N ALA A 35 11.33 -0.61 -6.19
CA ALA A 35 11.68 0.16 -5.00
C ALA A 35 12.34 1.49 -5.39
N MET A 36 12.00 2.04 -6.56
CA MET A 36 12.57 3.31 -6.99
C MET A 36 11.92 4.45 -6.21
N GLN A 37 12.67 5.52 -5.98
CA GLN A 37 12.25 6.64 -5.13
C GLN A 37 10.88 7.22 -5.54
N GLY A 38 10.56 7.25 -6.83
CA GLY A 38 9.27 7.72 -7.34
C GLY A 38 8.07 6.83 -7.01
N ASP A 39 8.27 5.53 -6.80
CA ASP A 39 7.16 4.61 -6.48
C ASP A 39 6.67 4.81 -5.05
N ARG A 40 7.59 5.10 -4.13
CA ARG A 40 7.24 5.44 -2.74
C ARG A 40 6.39 6.71 -2.70
N GLU A 41 6.85 7.77 -3.35
CA GLU A 41 6.14 9.06 -3.39
C GLU A 41 4.75 8.89 -4.01
N ARG A 42 4.64 8.10 -5.07
CA ARG A 42 3.36 7.79 -5.70
C ARG A 42 2.44 7.01 -4.77
N CYS A 43 2.95 6.03 -4.00
CA CYS A 43 2.14 5.27 -3.02
C CYS A 43 1.55 6.19 -1.97
N LEU A 44 2.37 7.08 -1.41
CA LEU A 44 1.91 8.04 -0.42
C LEU A 44 0.89 9.03 -1.03
N ALA A 45 1.11 9.46 -2.27
CA ALA A 45 0.22 10.40 -2.95
C ALA A 45 -1.18 9.83 -3.23
N VAL A 46 -1.33 8.51 -3.40
CA VAL A 46 -2.66 7.88 -3.56
C VAL A 46 -3.31 7.50 -2.23
N GLY A 47 -2.66 7.80 -1.11
CA GLY A 47 -3.17 7.55 0.23
C GLY A 47 -2.74 6.21 0.83
N CYS A 48 -1.67 5.56 0.35
CA CYS A 48 -1.07 4.48 1.12
C CYS A 48 -0.40 5.02 2.38
N ASP A 49 -0.49 4.25 3.45
CA ASP A 49 0.09 4.59 4.75
C ASP A 49 1.56 4.12 4.84
N ASP A 50 1.87 3.02 4.15
CA ASP A 50 3.23 2.50 4.04
C ASP A 50 3.42 1.70 2.75
N TYR A 51 4.63 1.18 2.53
CA TYR A 51 4.98 0.38 1.36
C TYR A 51 6.01 -0.72 1.73
N THR A 52 6.05 -1.76 0.90
CA THR A 52 7.05 -2.83 0.93
C THR A 52 7.36 -3.28 -0.50
N PRO A 53 8.65 -3.40 -0.89
CA PRO A 53 8.99 -3.83 -2.24
C PRO A 53 8.81 -5.34 -2.42
N LYS A 54 8.60 -5.76 -3.67
CA LYS A 54 8.65 -7.16 -4.10
C LYS A 54 10.09 -7.55 -4.47
N PRO A 55 10.53 -8.80 -4.19
CA PRO A 55 9.81 -9.83 -3.45
C PRO A 55 9.66 -9.49 -1.97
N VAL A 56 8.52 -9.83 -1.38
CA VAL A 56 8.18 -9.48 0.01
C VAL A 56 9.11 -10.21 0.98
N GLN A 57 9.71 -9.43 1.89
CA GLN A 57 10.42 -9.96 3.04
C GLN A 57 9.47 -10.05 4.23
N TRP A 58 9.10 -11.28 4.62
CA TRP A 58 8.10 -11.53 5.66
C TRP A 58 8.39 -10.84 6.98
N ALA A 59 9.64 -10.88 7.46
CA ALA A 59 10.02 -10.22 8.71
C ALA A 59 9.74 -8.71 8.68
N GLN A 60 10.09 -8.04 7.57
CA GLN A 60 9.85 -6.60 7.43
C GLN A 60 8.37 -6.27 7.29
N LEU A 61 7.60 -7.11 6.58
CA LEU A 61 6.16 -6.91 6.45
C LEU A 61 5.45 -7.08 7.81
N MET A 62 5.84 -8.06 8.61
CA MET A 62 5.25 -8.26 9.95
C MET A 62 5.50 -7.05 10.85
N THR A 63 6.72 -6.52 10.89
CA THR A 63 7.02 -5.30 11.66
C THR A 63 6.16 -4.12 11.22
N LYS A 64 5.90 -3.96 9.92
CA LYS A 64 5.01 -2.90 9.43
C LYS A 64 3.56 -3.13 9.84
N ILE A 65 3.06 -4.35 9.70
CA ILE A 65 1.69 -4.70 10.12
C ILE A 65 1.49 -4.42 11.60
N GLU A 66 2.43 -4.85 12.44
CA GLU A 66 2.41 -4.58 13.89
C GLU A 66 2.38 -3.07 14.17
N ALA A 67 3.19 -2.27 13.46
CA ALA A 67 3.23 -0.82 13.63
C ALA A 67 1.92 -0.10 13.23
N TRP A 68 1.04 -0.72 12.44
CA TRP A 68 -0.24 -0.14 12.02
C TRP A 68 -1.45 -0.73 12.75
N LEU A 69 -1.26 -1.76 13.58
CA LEU A 69 -2.31 -2.36 14.40
C LEU A 69 -2.40 -1.75 15.81
N TYR A 70 -1.36 -1.04 16.26
CA TYR A 70 -1.23 -0.45 17.59
C TYR A 70 -0.94 1.06 17.49
#